data_AF-A0A6B0SSL0-F1
#
_entry.id   AF-A0A6B0SSL0-F1
#
_cell.length_a   1.000
_cell.length_b   1.000
_cell.length_c   1.000
_cell.angle_alpha   90.00
_cell.angle_beta   90.00
_cell.angle_gamma   90.00
#
_symmetry.space_group_name_H-M   'P 1'
#
loop_
_entity.id
_entity.type
_entity.pdbx_description
1 polymer ?
#
loop_
_entity_poly.entity_id
_entity_poly.type
_entity_poly.pdbx_seq_one_letter_code
_entity_poly.pdbx_strand_id
1 'polypeptide(L)'
;RRRLASVGVLALGAVAAIVVSARSDSNYVRQVVEWASDDSYTEYVAGIFEQFVGDIQRGAADTRAFARIGGTSVLIWTIDVATALLVFLAFGLDLALVSLLAVGFFAVSVGNLAKVIPGPPGGVGIYEAAFAAIVSTLLPVSFGLALGVAIVDHIVKNVVTVAGGAVSMTWLNVSLTEAVEGKDADLSSERDALPVDE
;
A
#
# COMPACT_ATOMS: atom_id res chain seq x y z
N ARG A 1 -26.02 -5.06 -6.07
CA ARG A 1 -25.95 -3.58 -6.19
C ARG A 1 -25.83 -2.85 -4.85
N ARG A 2 -26.71 -3.07 -3.86
CA ARG A 2 -26.67 -2.32 -2.58
C ARG A 2 -25.37 -2.47 -1.77
N ARG A 3 -24.74 -3.65 -1.74
CA ARG A 3 -23.52 -3.91 -0.95
C ARG A 3 -22.28 -3.13 -1.40
N LEU A 4 -22.10 -2.95 -2.72
CA LEU A 4 -20.94 -2.22 -3.29
C LEU A 4 -21.00 -0.72 -2.97
N ALA A 5 -22.19 -0.13 -2.96
CA ALA A 5 -22.37 1.27 -2.61
C ALA A 5 -22.04 1.54 -1.13
N SER A 6 -22.37 0.61 -0.24
CA SER A 6 -22.07 0.72 1.20
C SER A 6 -20.56 0.74 1.46
N VAL A 7 -19.81 -0.16 0.80
CA VAL A 7 -18.36 -0.26 0.95
C VAL A 7 -17.65 0.98 0.41
N GLY A 8 -18.09 1.50 -0.75
CA GLY A 8 -17.52 2.72 -1.32
C GLY A 8 -17.72 3.96 -0.43
N VAL A 9 -18.91 4.12 0.17
CA VAL A 9 -19.18 5.22 1.11
C VAL A 9 -18.33 5.09 2.39
N LEU A 10 -18.19 3.88 2.94
CA LEU A 10 -17.35 3.65 4.11
C LEU A 10 -15.87 3.92 3.83
N ALA A 11 -15.37 3.52 2.66
CA ALA A 11 -13.99 3.78 2.27
C ALA A 11 -13.72 5.28 2.09
N LEU A 12 -14.61 6.01 1.39
CA LEU A 12 -14.50 7.47 1.25
C LEU A 12 -14.60 8.19 2.60
N GLY A 13 -15.47 7.72 3.50
CA GLY A 13 -15.59 8.24 4.86
C GLY A 13 -14.33 8.02 5.69
N ALA A 14 -13.71 6.83 5.60
CA ALA A 14 -12.45 6.54 6.28
C ALA A 14 -11.30 7.41 5.76
N VAL A 15 -11.19 7.60 4.44
CA VAL A 15 -10.18 8.50 3.84
C VAL A 15 -10.41 9.94 4.30
N ALA A 16 -11.66 10.43 4.31
CA ALA A 16 -11.97 11.76 4.80
C ALA A 16 -11.63 11.91 6.29
N ALA A 17 -11.91 10.90 7.12
CA ALA A 17 -11.55 10.89 8.54
C ALA A 17 -10.03 10.93 8.76
N ILE A 18 -9.26 10.14 8.00
CA ILE A 18 -7.78 10.15 8.05
C ILE A 18 -7.25 11.52 7.65
N VAL A 19 -7.76 12.12 6.57
CA VAL A 19 -7.31 13.44 6.09
C VAL A 19 -7.67 14.54 7.10
N VAL A 20 -8.86 14.49 7.71
CA VAL A 20 -9.26 15.44 8.75
C VAL A 20 -8.44 15.26 10.02
N SER A 21 -8.17 14.01 10.43
CA SER A 21 -7.33 13.71 11.59
C SER A 21 -5.88 14.13 11.37
N ALA A 22 -5.32 13.88 10.19
CA ALA A 22 -3.95 14.27 9.85
C ALA A 22 -3.78 15.80 9.71
N ARG A 23 -4.88 16.52 9.47
CA ARG A 23 -4.91 17.99 9.39
C ARG A 23 -5.25 18.67 10.72
N SER A 24 -5.65 17.91 11.73
CA SER A 24 -5.99 18.46 13.04
C SER A 24 -4.77 18.29 13.95
N ASP A 25 -4.20 19.38 14.45
CA ASP A 25 -3.09 19.43 15.43
C ASP A 25 -3.43 18.80 16.81
N SER A 26 -4.43 17.91 16.86
CA SER A 26 -5.01 17.41 18.11
C SER A 26 -4.43 16.05 18.49
N ASN A 27 -3.89 16.02 19.72
CA ASN A 27 -3.35 14.89 20.49
C ASN A 27 -4.37 13.75 20.76
N TYR A 28 -5.22 13.37 19.79
CA TYR A 28 -6.17 12.27 19.95
C TYR A 28 -5.49 10.91 20.11
N VAL A 29 -4.31 10.74 19.48
CA VAL A 29 -3.52 9.50 19.57
C VAL A 29 -3.10 9.24 21.02
N ARG A 30 -2.62 10.27 21.71
CA ARG A 30 -2.16 10.18 23.10
C ARG A 30 -3.29 9.80 24.07
N GLN A 31 -4.49 10.35 23.89
CA GLN A 31 -5.67 10.00 24.71
C GLN A 31 -6.15 8.56 24.49
N VAL A 32 -6.04 8.03 23.27
CA VAL A 32 -6.45 6.65 22.98
C VAL A 32 -5.40 5.64 23.46
N VAL A 33 -4.12 6.00 23.42
CA VAL A 33 -3.01 5.16 23.89
C VAL A 33 -2.95 5.13 25.42
N GLU A 34 -3.08 6.27 26.10
CA GLU A 34 -3.10 6.36 27.57
C GLU A 34 -4.33 5.67 28.19
N TRP A 35 -5.44 5.54 27.45
CA TRP A 35 -6.62 4.79 27.91
C TRP A 35 -6.44 3.26 27.83
N ALA A 36 -5.45 2.76 27.07
CA ALA A 36 -5.40 1.36 26.66
C ALA A 36 -4.45 0.45 27.46
N SER A 37 -3.32 0.92 28.04
CA SER A 37 -2.46 0.06 28.91
C SER A 37 -1.25 0.76 29.55
N ASP A 38 -0.82 0.20 30.69
CA ASP A 38 0.15 0.74 31.66
C ASP A 38 1.45 -0.11 31.73
N ASP A 39 2.04 -0.46 30.58
CA ASP A 39 3.18 -1.40 30.50
C ASP A 39 4.38 -0.82 29.70
N SER A 40 5.60 -1.22 30.05
CA SER A 40 6.87 -0.76 29.45
C SER A 40 6.99 -1.02 27.94
N TYR A 41 6.31 -2.06 27.43
CA TYR A 41 6.19 -2.33 25.99
C TYR A 41 5.30 -1.30 25.28
N THR A 42 4.34 -0.71 26.01
CA THR A 42 3.47 0.36 25.51
C THR A 42 4.27 1.63 25.25
N GLU A 43 5.27 1.97 26.06
CA GLU A 43 6.08 3.19 25.85
C GLU A 43 6.94 3.07 24.58
N TYR A 44 7.51 1.89 24.32
CA TYR A 44 8.25 1.62 23.08
C TYR A 44 7.36 1.69 21.84
N VAL A 45 6.21 1.00 21.87
CA VAL A 45 5.24 1.01 20.77
C VAL A 45 4.66 2.41 20.59
N ALA A 46 4.31 3.10 21.67
CA ALA A 46 3.84 4.48 21.66
C ALA A 46 4.88 5.41 21.02
N GLY A 47 6.17 5.26 21.34
CA GLY A 47 7.25 6.00 20.70
C GLY A 47 7.30 5.82 19.18
N ILE A 48 7.18 4.58 18.68
CA ILE A 48 7.09 4.30 17.24
C ILE A 48 5.87 4.98 16.62
N PHE A 49 4.71 4.87 17.27
CA PHE A 49 3.48 5.48 16.78
C PHE A 49 3.53 7.01 16.83
N GLU A 50 4.11 7.62 17.87
CA GLU A 50 4.31 9.07 18.00
C GLU A 50 5.27 9.58 16.93
N GLN A 51 6.35 8.85 16.65
CA GLN A 51 7.31 9.23 15.62
C GLN A 51 6.70 9.12 14.22
N PHE A 52 5.99 8.02 13.95
CA PHE A 52 5.21 7.83 12.72
C PHE A 52 4.17 8.92 12.51
N VAL A 53 3.39 9.24 13.56
CA VAL A 53 2.37 10.31 13.53
C VAL A 53 3.05 11.67 13.36
N GLY A 54 4.15 11.93 14.05
CA GLY A 54 4.93 13.15 13.93
C GLY A 54 5.49 13.35 12.53
N ASP A 55 5.95 12.29 11.87
CA ASP A 55 6.45 12.34 10.49
C ASP A 55 5.32 12.56 9.48
N ILE A 56 4.16 11.94 9.70
CA ILE A 56 2.95 12.23 8.91
C ILE A 56 2.54 13.69 9.10
N GLN A 57 2.51 14.20 10.33
CA GLN A 57 2.13 15.58 10.64
C GLN A 57 3.12 16.58 10.04
N ARG A 58 4.43 16.33 10.09
CA ARG A 58 5.45 17.16 9.41
C ARG A 58 5.23 17.18 7.90
N GLY A 59 4.96 16.02 7.30
CA GLY A 59 4.63 15.92 5.87
C GLY A 59 3.30 16.56 5.49
N ALA A 60 2.33 16.57 6.42
CA ALA A 60 1.01 17.18 6.24
C ALA A 60 1.00 18.70 6.48
N ALA A 61 1.94 19.23 7.28
CA ALA A 61 2.09 20.66 7.53
C ALA A 61 2.45 21.43 6.24
N ASP A 62 3.25 20.82 5.35
CA ASP A 62 3.44 21.33 4.00
C ASP A 62 2.29 20.84 3.10
N THR A 63 1.27 21.68 2.97
CA THR A 63 0.09 21.38 2.15
C THR A 63 0.44 21.08 0.69
N ARG A 64 1.51 21.69 0.14
CA ARG A 64 1.93 21.48 -1.24
C ARG A 64 2.64 20.14 -1.41
N ALA A 65 3.52 19.79 -0.47
CA ALA A 65 4.15 18.47 -0.43
C ALA A 65 3.11 17.37 -0.24
N PHE A 66 2.19 17.54 0.72
CA PHE A 66 1.09 16.62 0.98
C PHE A 66 0.21 16.40 -0.25
N ALA A 67 -0.23 17.49 -0.91
CA ALA A 67 -1.04 17.41 -2.12
C ALA A 67 -0.29 16.72 -3.28
N ARG A 68 1.01 16.98 -3.42
CA ARG A 68 1.85 16.35 -4.46
C ARG A 68 2.01 14.85 -4.19
N ILE A 69 2.31 14.45 -2.96
CA ILE A 69 2.45 13.04 -2.57
C ILE A 69 1.12 12.32 -2.74
N GLY A 70 0.03 12.88 -2.20
CA GLY A 70 -1.31 12.31 -2.33
C GLY A 70 -1.75 12.20 -3.79
N GLY A 71 -1.56 13.25 -4.58
CA GLY A 71 -1.89 13.26 -6.01
C GLY A 71 -1.07 12.25 -6.82
N THR A 72 0.23 12.13 -6.51
CA THR A 72 1.10 11.11 -7.14
C THR A 72 0.66 9.70 -6.76
N SER A 73 0.30 9.47 -5.49
CA SER A 73 -0.20 8.19 -5.01
C SER A 73 -1.51 7.79 -5.71
N VAL A 74 -2.48 8.70 -5.80
CA VAL A 74 -3.74 8.47 -6.53
C VAL A 74 -3.48 8.17 -8.01
N LEU A 75 -2.54 8.87 -8.65
CA LEU A 75 -2.16 8.62 -10.03
C LEU A 75 -1.59 7.20 -10.21
N ILE A 76 -0.65 6.79 -9.36
CA ILE A 76 -0.06 5.44 -9.39
C ILE A 76 -1.14 4.39 -9.21
N TRP A 77 -2.03 4.56 -8.21
CA TRP A 77 -3.17 3.66 -7.99
C TRP A 77 -4.11 3.58 -9.19
N THR A 78 -4.35 4.70 -9.87
CA THR A 78 -5.18 4.73 -11.06
C THR A 78 -4.55 3.93 -12.20
N ILE A 79 -3.23 4.04 -12.39
CA ILE A 79 -2.47 3.27 -13.37
C ILE A 79 -2.50 1.78 -13.04
N ASP A 80 -2.36 1.41 -11.76
CA ASP A 80 -2.43 0.02 -11.30
C ASP A 80 -3.79 -0.63 -11.60
N VAL A 81 -4.87 0.09 -11.34
CA VAL A 81 -6.23 -0.38 -11.64
C VAL A 81 -6.45 -0.44 -13.14
N ALA A 82 -6.05 0.58 -13.89
CA ALA A 82 -6.16 0.59 -15.35
C ALA A 82 -5.41 -0.59 -15.98
N THR A 83 -4.23 -0.94 -15.47
CA THR A 83 -3.46 -2.10 -15.91
C THR A 83 -4.26 -3.39 -15.72
N ALA A 84 -4.87 -3.60 -14.54
CA ALA A 84 -5.71 -4.76 -14.29
C ALA A 84 -6.92 -4.82 -15.25
N LEU A 85 -7.53 -3.69 -15.57
CA LEU A 85 -8.62 -3.61 -16.56
C LEU A 85 -8.18 -4.01 -17.96
N LEU A 86 -6.99 -3.58 -18.39
CA LEU A 86 -6.42 -3.97 -19.68
C LEU A 86 -6.14 -5.47 -19.72
N VAL A 87 -5.69 -6.07 -18.61
CA VAL A 87 -5.50 -7.52 -18.51
C VAL A 87 -6.84 -8.24 -18.56
N PHE A 88 -7.88 -7.78 -17.86
CA PHE A 88 -9.23 -8.36 -18.00
C PHE A 88 -9.70 -8.36 -19.46
N LEU A 89 -9.50 -7.24 -20.17
CA LEU A 89 -9.85 -7.13 -21.58
C LEU A 89 -9.01 -8.07 -22.46
N ALA A 90 -7.72 -8.21 -22.19
CA ALA A 90 -6.82 -9.11 -22.92
C ALA A 90 -7.21 -10.59 -22.76
N PHE A 91 -7.79 -10.97 -21.63
CA PHE A 91 -8.36 -12.31 -21.39
C PHE A 91 -9.78 -12.48 -21.95
N GLY A 92 -10.34 -11.46 -22.63
CA GLY A 92 -11.64 -11.53 -23.28
C GLY A 92 -12.83 -11.45 -22.32
N LEU A 93 -12.66 -10.88 -21.12
CA LEU A 93 -13.78 -10.69 -20.19
C LEU A 93 -14.68 -9.54 -20.68
N ASP A 94 -15.76 -9.88 -21.37
CA ASP A 94 -16.83 -8.94 -21.74
C ASP A 94 -17.78 -8.70 -20.56
N LEU A 95 -17.35 -7.83 -19.65
CA LEU A 95 -18.08 -7.46 -18.45
C LEU A 95 -18.45 -5.98 -18.48
N ALA A 96 -19.59 -5.64 -17.87
CA ALA A 96 -19.99 -4.25 -17.75
C ALA A 96 -18.89 -3.42 -17.08
N LEU A 97 -18.55 -2.26 -17.67
CA LEU A 97 -17.45 -1.39 -17.22
C LEU A 97 -17.51 -1.09 -15.72
N VAL A 98 -18.71 -0.86 -15.18
CA VAL A 98 -18.91 -0.59 -13.74
C VAL A 98 -18.50 -1.78 -12.87
N SER A 99 -18.79 -3.01 -13.32
CA SER A 99 -18.38 -4.23 -12.61
C SER A 99 -16.87 -4.43 -12.68
N LEU A 100 -16.27 -4.20 -13.85
CA LEU A 100 -14.81 -4.26 -14.03
C LEU A 100 -14.09 -3.24 -13.15
N LEU A 101 -14.59 -1.99 -13.11
CA LEU A 101 -14.03 -0.95 -12.25
C LEU A 101 -14.17 -1.31 -10.78
N ALA A 102 -15.35 -1.72 -10.32
CA ALA A 102 -15.58 -2.03 -8.91
C ALA A 102 -14.77 -3.24 -8.46
N VAL A 103 -14.79 -4.34 -9.22
CA VAL A 103 -14.07 -5.56 -8.87
C VAL A 103 -12.57 -5.39 -9.08
N GLY A 104 -12.14 -4.75 -10.16
CA GLY A 104 -10.73 -4.47 -10.42
C GLY A 104 -10.12 -3.59 -9.35
N PHE A 105 -10.78 -2.48 -8.98
CA PHE A 105 -10.34 -1.63 -7.87
C PHE A 105 -10.23 -2.43 -6.57
N PHE A 106 -11.26 -3.22 -6.23
CA PHE A 106 -11.26 -3.99 -4.98
C PHE A 106 -10.20 -5.11 -4.96
N ALA A 107 -10.07 -5.86 -6.05
CA ALA A 107 -9.08 -6.93 -6.19
C ALA A 107 -7.65 -6.40 -6.15
N VAL A 108 -7.37 -5.29 -6.85
CA VAL A 108 -6.06 -4.62 -6.81
C VAL A 108 -5.77 -4.06 -5.41
N SER A 109 -6.77 -3.48 -4.74
CA SER A 109 -6.61 -2.96 -3.37
C SER A 109 -6.20 -4.08 -2.40
N VAL A 110 -6.90 -5.21 -2.43
CA VAL A 110 -6.60 -6.36 -1.56
C VAL A 110 -5.29 -7.02 -1.93
N GLY A 111 -4.97 -7.11 -3.23
CA GLY A 111 -3.65 -7.55 -3.68
C GLY A 111 -2.53 -6.66 -3.16
N ASN A 112 -2.70 -5.33 -3.19
CA ASN A 112 -1.73 -4.40 -2.62
C ASN A 112 -1.58 -4.55 -1.10
N LEU A 113 -2.67 -4.84 -0.38
CA LEU A 113 -2.60 -5.19 1.05
C LEU A 113 -1.77 -6.45 1.30
N ALA A 114 -1.80 -7.44 0.40
CA ALA A 114 -0.97 -8.64 0.51
C ALA A 114 0.53 -8.35 0.50
N LYS A 115 0.96 -7.22 -0.09
CA LYS A 115 2.37 -6.79 -0.10
C LYS A 115 2.84 -6.19 1.23
N VAL A 116 1.91 -5.90 2.14
CA VAL A 116 2.23 -5.39 3.49
C VAL A 116 2.50 -6.54 4.46
N ILE A 117 2.05 -7.76 4.15
CA ILE A 117 2.24 -8.93 5.00
C ILE A 117 3.66 -9.48 4.80
N PRO A 118 4.40 -9.80 5.89
CA PRO A 118 5.69 -10.50 5.78
C PRO A 118 5.53 -11.77 4.95
N GLY A 119 6.20 -11.84 3.80
CA GLY A 119 6.01 -12.92 2.83
C GLY A 119 7.07 -12.92 1.74
N PRO A 120 6.83 -13.67 0.65
CA PRO A 120 7.74 -13.69 -0.49
C PRO A 120 7.97 -12.28 -1.05
N PRO A 121 9.18 -11.95 -1.53
CA PRO A 121 9.47 -10.64 -2.08
C PRO A 121 8.50 -10.29 -3.20
N GLY A 122 7.94 -9.07 -3.16
CA GLY A 122 6.92 -8.61 -4.10
C GLY A 122 5.51 -9.16 -3.85
N GLY A 123 5.28 -9.99 -2.82
CA GLY A 123 3.96 -10.57 -2.52
C GLY A 123 3.55 -11.69 -3.48
N VAL A 124 4.51 -12.28 -4.20
CA VAL A 124 4.25 -13.37 -5.15
C VAL A 124 3.59 -14.56 -4.45
N GLY A 125 2.55 -15.11 -5.07
CA GLY A 125 1.68 -16.16 -4.54
C GLY A 125 0.50 -15.59 -3.74
N ILE A 126 0.76 -14.69 -2.78
CA ILE A 126 -0.29 -14.13 -1.91
C ILE A 126 -1.15 -13.13 -2.69
N TYR A 127 -0.51 -12.25 -3.48
CA TYR A 127 -1.20 -11.30 -4.35
C TYR A 127 -2.16 -12.02 -5.30
N GLU A 128 -1.65 -13.03 -6.02
CA GLU A 128 -2.38 -13.74 -7.05
C GLU A 128 -3.53 -14.55 -6.45
N ALA A 129 -3.31 -15.21 -5.31
CA ALA A 129 -4.35 -15.95 -4.61
C ALA A 129 -5.48 -15.02 -4.13
N ALA A 130 -5.14 -13.89 -3.51
CA ALA A 130 -6.13 -12.94 -3.01
C ALA A 130 -6.92 -12.27 -4.14
N PHE A 131 -6.23 -11.84 -5.19
CA PHE A 131 -6.84 -11.26 -6.38
C PHE A 131 -7.78 -12.27 -7.06
N ALA A 132 -7.30 -13.49 -7.32
CA ALA A 132 -8.06 -14.54 -7.98
C ALA A 132 -9.31 -14.92 -7.17
N ALA A 133 -9.20 -15.04 -5.85
CA ALA A 133 -10.31 -15.35 -4.97
C ALA A 133 -11.41 -14.27 -5.03
N ILE A 134 -11.04 -12.99 -5.02
CA ILE A 134 -12.00 -11.89 -5.14
C ILE A 134 -12.68 -11.90 -6.50
N VAL A 135 -11.90 -12.00 -7.57
CA VAL A 135 -12.40 -11.99 -8.95
C VAL A 135 -13.34 -13.16 -9.20
N SER A 136 -12.96 -14.40 -8.84
CA SER A 136 -13.82 -15.57 -9.05
C SER A 136 -15.06 -15.59 -8.17
N THR A 137 -15.05 -14.87 -7.04
CA THR A 137 -16.22 -14.76 -6.15
C THR A 137 -17.20 -13.70 -6.63
N LEU A 138 -16.70 -12.59 -7.19
CA LEU A 138 -17.52 -11.43 -7.56
C LEU A 138 -17.91 -11.39 -9.04
N LEU A 139 -17.20 -12.13 -9.89
CA LEU A 139 -17.43 -12.20 -11.34
C LEU A 139 -17.73 -13.64 -11.76
N PRO A 140 -18.49 -13.85 -12.84
CA PRO A 140 -18.85 -15.18 -13.33
C PRO A 140 -17.68 -15.80 -14.11
N VAL A 141 -16.55 -16.02 -13.46
CA VAL A 141 -15.33 -16.60 -14.04
C VAL A 141 -14.78 -17.71 -13.15
N SER A 142 -14.11 -18.68 -13.77
CA SER A 142 -13.44 -19.74 -13.01
C SER A 142 -12.26 -19.17 -12.21
N PHE A 143 -11.95 -19.80 -11.07
CA PHE A 143 -10.75 -19.45 -10.30
C PHE A 143 -9.47 -19.57 -11.13
N GLY A 144 -9.37 -20.59 -11.99
CA GLY A 144 -8.22 -20.76 -12.89
C GLY A 144 -8.05 -19.60 -13.87
N LEU A 145 -9.14 -19.08 -14.43
CA LEU A 145 -9.09 -17.89 -15.29
C LEU A 145 -8.70 -16.65 -14.49
N ALA A 146 -9.30 -16.46 -13.32
CA ALA A 146 -9.00 -15.34 -12.41
C ALA A 146 -7.52 -15.35 -11.96
N LEU A 147 -6.97 -16.54 -11.71
CA LEU A 147 -5.55 -16.72 -11.38
C LEU A 147 -4.65 -16.39 -12.57
N GLY A 148 -5.01 -16.81 -13.78
CA GLY A 148 -4.29 -16.43 -15.00
C GLY A 148 -4.23 -14.91 -15.19
N VAL A 149 -5.37 -14.23 -14.99
CA VAL A 149 -5.42 -12.76 -14.99
C VAL A 149 -4.51 -12.17 -13.92
N ALA A 150 -4.58 -12.68 -12.68
CA ALA A 150 -3.80 -12.18 -11.56
C ALA A 150 -2.28 -12.30 -11.80
N ILE A 151 -1.85 -13.44 -12.35
CA ILE A 151 -0.44 -13.68 -12.70
C ILE A 151 0.03 -12.68 -13.75
N VAL A 152 -0.74 -12.48 -14.83
CA VAL A 152 -0.35 -11.55 -15.90
C VAL A 152 -0.33 -10.11 -15.39
N ASP A 153 -1.35 -9.69 -14.63
CA ASP A 153 -1.39 -8.38 -13.98
C ASP A 153 -0.17 -8.15 -13.10
N HIS A 154 0.18 -9.14 -12.26
CA HIS A 154 1.31 -9.01 -11.36
C HIS A 154 2.67 -8.99 -12.09
N ILE A 155 2.83 -9.83 -13.11
CA ILE A 155 4.03 -9.84 -13.96
C ILE A 155 4.21 -8.49 -14.64
N VAL A 156 3.17 -7.94 -15.27
CA VAL A 156 3.25 -6.64 -15.97
C VAL A 156 3.73 -5.55 -15.01
N LYS A 157 3.13 -5.46 -13.82
CA LYS A 157 3.51 -4.50 -12.79
C LYS A 157 4.96 -4.68 -12.34
N ASN A 158 5.36 -5.92 -12.02
CA ASN A 158 6.71 -6.20 -11.55
C ASN A 158 7.78 -5.93 -12.61
N VAL A 159 7.51 -6.26 -13.88
CA VAL A 159 8.42 -5.94 -14.99
C VAL A 159 8.61 -4.43 -15.11
N VAL A 160 7.53 -3.65 -15.05
CA VAL A 160 7.60 -2.18 -15.09
C VAL A 160 8.39 -1.64 -13.90
N THR A 161 8.14 -2.14 -12.68
CA THR A 161 8.89 -1.73 -11.48
C THR A 161 10.37 -2.06 -11.58
N VAL A 162 10.72 -3.29 -11.98
CA VAL A 162 12.12 -3.72 -12.13
C VAL A 162 12.82 -2.93 -13.22
N ALA A 163 12.19 -2.73 -14.38
CA ALA A 163 12.75 -1.94 -15.47
C ALA A 163 12.93 -0.47 -15.08
N GLY A 164 11.92 0.14 -14.46
CA GLY A 164 11.99 1.52 -13.97
C GLY A 164 13.08 1.69 -12.90
N GLY A 165 13.21 0.73 -11.99
CA GLY A 165 14.28 0.68 -10.99
C GLY A 165 15.67 0.57 -11.66
N ALA A 166 15.83 -0.33 -12.62
CA ALA A 166 17.09 -0.50 -13.36
C ALA A 166 17.48 0.77 -14.14
N VAL A 167 16.52 1.42 -14.82
CA VAL A 167 16.74 2.70 -15.50
C VAL A 167 17.14 3.79 -14.51
N SER A 168 16.47 3.84 -13.34
CA SER A 168 16.77 4.85 -12.32
C SER A 168 18.16 4.64 -11.71
N MET A 169 18.53 3.39 -11.40
CA MET A 169 19.87 3.06 -10.87
C MET A 169 20.98 3.39 -11.86
N THR A 170 20.78 3.07 -13.14
CA THR A 170 21.77 3.40 -14.18
C THR A 170 21.87 4.90 -14.42
N TRP A 171 20.76 5.62 -14.39
CA TRP A 171 20.75 7.08 -14.60
C TRP A 171 21.35 7.84 -13.41
N LEU A 172 21.04 7.43 -12.18
CA LEU A 172 21.56 8.03 -10.95
C LEU A 172 22.95 7.50 -10.57
N ASN A 173 23.50 6.54 -11.33
CA ASN A 173 24.78 5.89 -11.09
C ASN A 173 24.90 5.30 -9.67
N VAL A 174 23.82 4.73 -9.15
CA VAL A 174 23.75 4.10 -7.82
C VAL A 174 23.82 2.58 -7.99
N SER A 175 24.73 1.93 -7.26
CA SER A 175 24.83 0.47 -7.23
C SER A 175 23.91 -0.15 -6.16
N LEU A 176 23.44 -1.37 -6.40
CA LEU A 176 22.66 -2.12 -5.41
C LEU A 176 23.46 -2.37 -4.13
N THR A 177 24.77 -2.59 -4.25
CA THR A 177 25.68 -2.81 -3.12
C THR A 177 25.73 -1.59 -2.21
N GLU A 178 25.88 -0.41 -2.81
CA GLU A 178 25.97 0.86 -2.07
C GLU A 178 24.63 1.22 -1.40
N ALA A 179 23.50 0.90 -2.05
CA ALA A 179 22.18 1.07 -1.44
C ALA A 179 21.93 0.12 -0.25
N VAL A 180 22.49 -1.10 -0.28
CA VAL A 180 22.40 -2.07 0.82
C VAL A 180 23.34 -1.68 1.96
N GLU A 181 24.59 -1.31 1.66
CA GLU A 181 25.58 -0.88 2.64
C GLU A 181 25.14 0.40 3.36
N GLY A 182 24.53 1.36 2.65
CA GLY A 182 23.95 2.56 3.27
C GLY A 182 22.82 2.25 4.26
N LYS A 183 21.99 1.26 3.95
CA LYS A 183 20.92 0.80 4.86
C LYS A 183 21.48 0.12 6.10
N ASP A 184 22.52 -0.70 5.97
CA ASP A 184 23.14 -1.38 7.11
C ASP A 184 23.89 -0.39 8.02
N ALA A 185 24.49 0.65 7.44
CA ALA A 185 25.11 1.74 8.20
C ALA A 185 24.08 2.54 9.03
N ASP A 186 22.93 2.91 8.45
CA ASP A 186 21.85 3.60 9.17
C ASP A 186 21.29 2.75 10.32
N LEU A 187 21.05 1.45 10.09
CA LEU A 187 20.55 0.53 11.12
C LEU A 187 21.56 0.30 12.26
N SER A 188 22.86 0.33 11.96
CA SER A 188 23.92 0.22 12.97
C SER A 188 24.03 1.49 13.82
N SER A 189 23.93 2.67 13.19
CA SER A 189 23.87 3.97 13.86
C SER A 189 22.66 4.08 14.80
N GLU A 190 21.49 3.59 14.38
CA GLU A 190 20.29 3.55 15.23
C GLU A 190 20.43 2.59 16.41
N ARG A 191 21.06 1.43 16.22
CA ARG A 191 21.33 0.47 17.31
C ARG A 191 22.31 1.00 18.35
N ASP A 192 23.33 1.74 17.94
CA ASP A 192 24.34 2.31 18.84
C ASP A 192 23.84 3.58 19.56
N ALA A 193 22.77 4.20 19.05
CA ALA A 193 22.11 5.35 19.68
C ALA A 193 21.10 4.96 20.78
N LEU A 194 20.75 3.68 20.92
CA LEU A 194 19.90 3.19 22.00
C LEU A 194 20.78 2.96 23.25
N PRO A 195 20.39 3.49 24.43
CA PRO A 195 21.14 3.23 25.65
C PRO A 195 21.13 1.73 25.93
N VAL A 196 22.32 1.15 26.05
CA VAL A 196 22.50 -0.22 26.51
C VAL A 196 22.19 -0.20 28.00
N ASP A 197 21.00 -0.66 28.39
CA ASP A 197 20.70 -0.91 29.79
C ASP A 197 21.65 -2.01 30.31
N GLU A 198 22.56 -1.63 31.22
CA GLU A 198 23.33 -2.54 32.10
C GLU A 198 22.54 -2.90 33.36
#